data_AF-A0A321LIK1-F1
#
_entry.id   AF-A0A321LIK1-F1
#
_cell.length_a   1.000
_cell.length_b   1.000
_cell.length_c   1.000
_cell.angle_alpha   90.00
_cell.angle_beta   90.00
_cell.angle_gamma   90.00
#
_symmetry.space_group_name_H-M   'P 1'
#
loop_
_entity.id
_entity.type
_entity.pdbx_description
1 polymer ?
#
loop_
_entity_poly.entity_id
_entity_poly.type
_entity_poly.pdbx_seq_one_letter_code
_entity_poly.pdbx_strand_id
1 'polypeptide(L)'
;MSYAKISDLLSQRYGEAGRTAAEELAKWIAGDVPYAYPEILEKHLEEQHVELLFDAFWQVLPFGTGGRRGRVGYGSNRLNPTTVAMTVQGHCQYLRTAFADRKNLSVVVANDVRVFRDIAGVYGFLGDQHPLLGVSSRSLAKLACEIYAGHGITAYFAQPKQEHAVLTTPELSFLIGRLGAIGGINLSASHNPPDDNGGKFYDERGGQPVPPEDQIMADLVER
;
A
#
# COMPACT_ATOMS: atom_id res chain seq x y z
N MET A 1 -0.78 -7.99 26.49
CA MET A 1 -0.43 -6.91 27.44
C MET A 1 -1.23 -5.66 27.08
N SER A 2 -1.30 -4.64 27.94
CA SER A 2 -1.96 -3.39 27.57
C SER A 2 -1.10 -2.58 26.59
N TYR A 3 -1.75 -1.79 25.73
CA TYR A 3 -1.07 -0.82 24.86
C TYR A 3 -0.14 0.11 25.65
N ALA A 4 -0.55 0.56 26.84
CA ALA A 4 0.25 1.44 27.69
C ALA A 4 1.65 0.84 27.98
N LYS A 5 1.72 -0.45 28.34
CA LYS A 5 3.01 -1.09 28.61
C LYS A 5 3.87 -1.24 27.34
N ILE A 6 3.26 -1.51 26.18
CA ILE A 6 3.98 -1.58 24.90
C ILE A 6 4.50 -0.19 24.47
N SER A 7 3.69 0.85 24.64
CA SER A 7 4.07 2.25 24.39
C SER A 7 5.29 2.66 25.22
N ASP A 8 5.30 2.31 26.51
CA ASP A 8 6.45 2.56 27.39
C ASP A 8 7.70 1.81 26.91
N LEU A 9 7.57 0.53 26.55
CA LEU A 9 8.69 -0.28 26.06
C LEU A 9 9.27 0.26 24.74
N LEU A 10 8.41 0.66 23.79
CA LEU A 10 8.83 1.29 22.53
C LEU A 10 9.62 2.57 22.81
N SER A 11 9.09 3.44 23.67
CA SER A 11 9.71 4.71 24.03
C SER A 11 11.04 4.53 24.75
N GLN A 12 11.13 3.57 25.69
CA GLN A 12 12.35 3.27 26.43
C GLN A 12 13.44 2.67 25.53
N ARG A 13 13.07 1.76 24.62
CA ARG A 13 14.04 1.04 23.77
C ARG A 13 14.51 1.86 22.56
N TYR A 14 13.64 2.68 21.97
CA TYR A 14 13.91 3.36 20.70
C TYR A 14 13.79 4.90 20.76
N GLY A 15 13.60 5.47 21.95
CA GLY A 15 13.59 6.92 22.15
C GLY A 15 12.48 7.63 21.37
N GLU A 16 12.83 8.68 20.63
CA GLU A 16 11.87 9.48 19.86
C GLU A 16 11.17 8.67 18.77
N ALA A 17 11.91 7.87 18.00
CA ALA A 17 11.31 6.98 17.00
C ALA A 17 10.35 5.96 17.62
N GLY A 18 10.65 5.53 18.86
CA GLY A 18 9.76 4.66 19.64
C GLY A 18 8.44 5.33 20.01
N ARG A 19 8.47 6.63 20.37
CA ARG A 19 7.26 7.42 20.61
C ARG A 19 6.44 7.58 19.33
N THR A 20 7.07 7.89 18.21
CA THR A 20 6.41 7.96 16.90
C THR A 20 5.73 6.64 16.55
N ALA A 21 6.43 5.52 16.75
CA ALA A 21 5.86 4.19 16.51
C ALA A 21 4.64 3.92 17.40
N ALA A 22 4.69 4.32 18.68
CA ALA A 22 3.57 4.15 19.61
C ALA A 22 2.35 5.00 19.18
N GLU A 23 2.56 6.27 18.84
CA GLU A 23 1.51 7.16 18.35
C GLU A 23 0.83 6.63 17.09
N GLU A 24 1.60 6.10 16.14
CA GLU A 24 1.05 5.52 14.92
C GLU A 24 0.32 4.19 15.20
N LEU A 25 0.88 3.33 16.05
CA LEU A 25 0.21 2.11 16.52
C LEU A 25 -1.13 2.42 17.20
N ALA A 26 -1.21 3.50 17.98
CA ALA A 26 -2.44 3.90 18.66
C ALA A 26 -3.59 4.16 17.68
N LYS A 27 -3.32 4.88 16.57
CA LYS A 27 -4.33 5.15 15.53
C LYS A 27 -4.87 3.86 14.91
N TRP A 28 -3.98 2.89 14.68
CA TRP A 28 -4.38 1.60 14.11
C TRP A 28 -5.19 0.75 15.10
N ILE A 29 -4.84 0.74 16.38
CA ILE A 29 -5.62 0.07 17.42
C ILE A 29 -6.98 0.75 17.63
N ALA A 30 -7.04 2.08 17.54
CA ALA A 30 -8.30 2.82 17.61
C ALA A 30 -9.23 2.56 16.41
N GLY A 31 -8.70 2.02 15.31
CA GLY A 31 -9.45 1.83 14.07
C GLY A 31 -9.62 3.11 13.26
N ASP A 32 -8.77 4.11 13.49
CA ASP A 32 -8.83 5.42 12.83
C ASP A 32 -8.36 5.37 11.37
N VAL A 33 -7.78 4.23 10.94
CA VAL A 33 -7.33 4.00 9.57
C VAL A 33 -8.11 2.84 8.93
N PRO A 34 -8.35 2.88 7.60
CA PRO A 34 -9.11 1.82 6.93
C PRO A 34 -8.34 0.49 6.99
N TYR A 35 -9.03 -0.63 7.15
CA TYR A 35 -8.42 -1.98 7.20
C TYR A 35 -7.35 -2.15 8.31
N ALA A 36 -7.48 -1.44 9.44
CA ALA A 36 -6.51 -1.52 10.54
C ALA A 36 -6.49 -2.88 11.27
N TYR A 37 -7.62 -3.59 11.27
CA TYR A 37 -7.85 -4.82 12.05
C TYR A 37 -7.50 -4.70 13.56
N PRO A 38 -8.17 -3.81 14.32
CA PRO A 38 -7.88 -3.58 15.75
C PRO A 38 -7.77 -4.86 16.59
N GLU A 39 -8.75 -5.76 16.47
CA GLU A 39 -8.78 -7.02 17.24
C GLU A 39 -7.61 -7.97 16.93
N ILE A 40 -7.00 -7.84 15.75
CA ILE A 40 -5.82 -8.60 15.37
C ILE A 40 -4.54 -7.90 15.88
N LEU A 41 -4.51 -6.58 15.85
CA LEU A 41 -3.40 -5.80 16.41
C LEU A 41 -3.27 -5.96 17.92
N GLU A 42 -4.37 -6.14 18.65
CA GLU A 42 -4.32 -6.44 20.08
C GLU A 42 -3.50 -7.71 20.38
N LYS A 43 -3.52 -8.71 19.49
CA LYS A 43 -2.70 -9.93 19.61
C LYS A 43 -1.21 -9.68 19.42
N HIS A 44 -0.83 -8.55 18.83
CA HIS A 44 0.57 -8.15 18.70
C HIS A 44 1.11 -7.50 19.99
N LEU A 45 0.25 -7.12 20.94
CA LEU A 45 0.64 -6.39 22.16
C LEU A 45 1.29 -7.31 23.20
N GLU A 46 2.43 -7.87 22.83
CA GLU A 46 3.28 -8.71 23.66
C GLU A 46 4.72 -8.19 23.63
N GLU A 47 5.43 -8.34 24.74
CA GLU A 47 6.80 -7.84 24.90
C GLU A 47 7.76 -8.40 23.85
N GLN A 48 7.59 -9.67 23.48
CA GLN A 48 8.37 -10.34 22.43
C GLN A 48 8.17 -9.74 21.03
N HIS A 49 7.06 -9.03 20.80
CA HIS A 49 6.75 -8.39 19.51
C HIS A 49 7.15 -6.92 19.45
N VAL A 50 7.77 -6.35 20.50
CA VAL A 50 8.15 -4.92 20.53
C VAL A 50 9.04 -4.52 19.36
N GLU A 51 9.95 -5.39 18.93
CA GLU A 51 10.81 -5.11 17.77
C GLU A 51 10.03 -5.15 16.44
N LEU A 52 9.11 -6.11 16.29
CA LEU A 52 8.21 -6.19 15.15
C LEU A 52 7.31 -4.94 15.07
N LEU A 53 6.72 -4.53 16.20
CA LEU A 53 5.88 -3.34 16.31
C LEU A 53 6.69 -2.07 16.03
N PHE A 54 7.90 -1.96 16.56
CA PHE A 54 8.77 -0.83 16.23
C PHE A 54 8.99 -0.76 14.72
N ASP A 55 9.51 -1.83 14.10
CA ASP A 55 9.82 -1.87 12.67
C ASP A 55 8.58 -1.63 11.78
N ALA A 56 7.39 -2.04 12.23
CA ALA A 56 6.14 -1.86 11.49
C ALA A 56 5.55 -0.44 11.54
N PHE A 57 5.84 0.35 12.58
CA PHE A 57 5.10 1.61 12.86
C PHE A 57 5.97 2.86 12.96
N TRP A 58 7.30 2.73 13.07
CA TRP A 58 8.18 3.89 13.33
C TRP A 58 8.27 4.92 12.19
N GLN A 59 7.87 4.53 10.98
CA GLN A 59 7.84 5.42 9.81
C GLN A 59 6.72 5.00 8.86
N VAL A 60 6.37 5.87 7.91
CA VAL A 60 5.55 5.49 6.76
C VAL A 60 6.44 4.81 5.72
N LEU A 61 5.94 3.78 5.05
CA LEU A 61 6.65 3.07 3.98
C LEU A 61 7.14 4.09 2.92
N PRO A 62 8.46 4.27 2.76
CA PRO A 62 9.00 5.36 1.95
C PRO A 62 8.57 5.29 0.48
N PHE A 63 8.32 6.46 -0.11
CA PHE A 63 8.06 6.60 -1.53
C PHE A 63 9.39 6.68 -2.31
N GLY A 64 9.66 5.71 -3.19
CA GLY A 64 10.83 5.71 -4.07
C GLY A 64 10.56 6.43 -5.41
N THR A 65 11.42 6.21 -6.41
CA THR A 65 11.41 6.86 -7.77
C THR A 65 10.20 6.50 -8.66
N GLY A 66 9.02 6.34 -8.08
CA GLY A 66 7.80 5.95 -8.81
C GLY A 66 6.83 5.12 -7.99
N GLY A 67 7.01 5.00 -6.66
CA GLY A 67 6.04 4.32 -5.79
C GLY A 67 6.63 3.65 -4.55
N ARG A 68 5.79 2.90 -3.83
CA ARG A 68 6.11 2.25 -2.55
C ARG A 68 6.30 0.74 -2.73
N ARG A 69 7.32 0.16 -2.10
CA ARG A 69 7.55 -1.29 -2.06
C ARG A 69 8.05 -1.69 -0.68
N GLY A 70 7.61 -2.82 -0.19
CA GLY A 70 8.08 -3.34 1.09
C GLY A 70 7.41 -4.65 1.45
N ARG A 71 7.76 -5.15 2.63
CA ARG A 71 7.16 -6.35 3.22
C ARG A 71 5.66 -6.15 3.37
N VAL A 72 4.88 -7.18 3.03
CA VAL A 72 3.47 -7.20 3.40
C VAL A 72 3.34 -7.40 4.90
N GLY A 73 2.44 -6.67 5.55
CA GLY A 73 2.28 -6.73 7.01
C GLY A 73 1.45 -5.61 7.59
N TYR A 74 1.32 -5.57 8.92
CA TYR A 74 0.59 -4.53 9.63
C TYR A 74 1.44 -3.28 9.84
N GLY A 75 0.78 -2.12 9.92
CA GLY A 75 1.43 -0.84 10.21
C GLY A 75 1.79 -0.01 8.99
N SER A 76 2.19 1.22 9.28
CA SER A 76 2.50 2.27 8.29
C SER A 76 3.75 1.98 7.48
N ASN A 77 4.72 1.22 8.02
CA ASN A 77 5.95 0.80 7.35
C ASN A 77 5.82 -0.56 6.63
N ARG A 78 4.62 -0.90 6.15
CA ARG A 78 4.33 -2.14 5.43
C ARG A 78 3.45 -1.87 4.22
N LEU A 79 3.53 -2.77 3.24
CA LEU A 79 2.49 -2.80 2.22
C LEU A 79 1.28 -3.58 2.75
N ASN A 80 0.11 -2.96 2.70
CA ASN A 80 -1.16 -3.58 3.11
C ASN A 80 -2.33 -2.82 2.46
N PRO A 81 -3.57 -3.29 2.62
CA PRO A 81 -4.74 -2.59 2.11
C PRO A 81 -4.82 -1.12 2.55
N THR A 82 -4.46 -0.80 3.80
CA THR A 82 -4.45 0.58 4.33
C THR A 82 -3.48 1.46 3.55
N THR A 83 -2.20 1.06 3.45
CA THR A 83 -1.18 1.87 2.80
C THR A 83 -1.41 1.97 1.30
N VAL A 84 -1.94 0.93 0.64
CA VAL A 84 -2.39 1.01 -0.76
C VAL A 84 -3.56 1.97 -0.90
N ALA A 85 -4.57 1.90 -0.02
CA ALA A 85 -5.74 2.77 -0.09
C ALA A 85 -5.37 4.26 0.03
N MET A 86 -4.56 4.60 1.04
CA MET A 86 -4.06 5.96 1.23
C MET A 86 -3.20 6.42 0.05
N THR A 87 -2.37 5.53 -0.51
CA THR A 87 -1.55 5.82 -1.69
C THR A 87 -2.39 6.12 -2.93
N VAL A 88 -3.42 5.32 -3.19
CA VAL A 88 -4.32 5.52 -4.33
C VAL A 88 -5.20 6.76 -4.13
N GLN A 89 -5.61 7.05 -2.90
CA GLN A 89 -6.32 8.28 -2.54
C GLN A 89 -5.49 9.52 -2.88
N GLY A 90 -4.22 9.58 -2.48
CA GLY A 90 -3.31 10.68 -2.83
C GLY A 90 -3.11 10.79 -4.34
N HIS A 91 -3.00 9.67 -5.05
CA HIS A 91 -2.91 9.68 -6.50
C HIS A 91 -4.18 10.19 -7.19
N CYS A 92 -5.38 9.89 -6.66
CA CYS A 92 -6.63 10.47 -7.16
C CYS A 92 -6.62 12.00 -7.07
N GLN A 93 -6.12 12.53 -5.95
CA GLN A 93 -5.97 13.98 -5.76
C GLN A 93 -4.96 14.57 -6.74
N TYR A 94 -3.81 13.93 -6.91
CA TYR A 94 -2.81 14.32 -7.90
C TYR A 94 -3.39 14.41 -9.30
N LEU A 95 -4.06 13.35 -9.78
CA LEU A 95 -4.62 13.31 -11.13
C LEU A 95 -5.68 14.40 -11.35
N ARG A 96 -6.53 14.67 -10.36
CA ARG A 96 -7.54 15.75 -10.44
C ARG A 96 -6.91 17.14 -10.52
N THR A 97 -5.83 17.37 -9.79
CA THR A 97 -5.12 18.66 -9.82
C THR A 97 -4.30 18.81 -11.09
N ALA A 98 -3.53 17.80 -11.49
CA ALA A 98 -2.65 17.82 -12.65
C ALA A 98 -3.43 17.88 -13.98
N PHE A 99 -4.64 17.31 -14.03
CA PHE A 99 -5.48 17.23 -15.22
C PHE A 99 -6.84 17.91 -15.02
N ALA A 100 -6.87 19.07 -14.36
CA ALA A 100 -8.11 19.78 -14.01
C ALA A 100 -9.04 20.09 -15.21
N ASP A 101 -8.48 20.28 -16.41
CA ASP A 101 -9.23 20.58 -17.63
C ASP A 101 -9.80 19.32 -18.33
N ARG A 102 -9.40 18.11 -17.90
CA ARG A 102 -9.90 16.84 -18.45
C ARG A 102 -11.18 16.42 -17.73
N LYS A 103 -12.29 16.40 -18.48
CA LYS A 103 -13.61 15.99 -17.94
C LYS A 103 -13.68 14.52 -17.50
N ASN A 104 -13.04 13.62 -18.24
CA ASN A 104 -13.07 12.18 -17.99
C ASN A 104 -11.65 11.68 -17.75
N LEU A 105 -11.32 11.44 -16.49
CA LEU A 105 -10.03 10.86 -16.11
C LEU A 105 -10.12 9.33 -16.20
N SER A 106 -9.06 8.71 -16.69
CA SER A 106 -8.96 7.25 -16.70
C SER A 106 -7.53 6.78 -16.44
N VAL A 107 -7.41 5.62 -15.81
CA VAL A 107 -6.13 5.01 -15.43
C VAL A 107 -6.12 3.54 -15.80
N VAL A 108 -4.94 2.97 -16.04
CA VAL A 108 -4.78 1.52 -16.19
C VAL A 108 -4.20 0.94 -14.90
N VAL A 109 -4.81 -0.13 -14.40
CA VAL A 109 -4.42 -0.81 -13.16
C VAL A 109 -3.89 -2.19 -13.49
N ALA A 110 -2.64 -2.43 -13.09
CA ALA A 110 -1.90 -3.65 -13.36
C ALA A 110 -1.56 -4.41 -12.08
N ASN A 111 -1.31 -5.70 -12.23
CA ASN A 111 -0.87 -6.57 -11.13
C ASN A 111 -0.03 -7.73 -11.63
N ASP A 112 0.94 -8.14 -10.81
CA ASP A 112 1.64 -9.41 -10.97
C ASP A 112 0.93 -10.56 -10.19
N VAL A 113 1.63 -11.68 -10.00
CA VAL A 113 1.11 -12.93 -9.44
C VAL A 113 1.31 -13.07 -7.92
N ARG A 114 1.84 -12.05 -7.23
CA ARG A 114 2.23 -12.19 -5.81
C ARG A 114 1.02 -12.41 -4.92
N VAL A 115 1.21 -13.27 -3.92
CA VAL A 115 0.25 -13.59 -2.86
C VAL A 115 1.03 -13.69 -1.56
N PHE A 116 0.63 -12.91 -0.55
CA PHE A 116 1.26 -12.98 0.77
C PHE A 116 0.90 -14.29 1.46
N ARG A 117 1.92 -15.01 1.93
CA ARG A 117 1.78 -16.32 2.60
C ARG A 117 2.49 -16.41 3.94
N ASP A 118 3.13 -15.33 4.39
CA ASP A 118 3.97 -15.31 5.60
C ASP A 118 4.99 -16.46 5.62
N ILE A 119 5.73 -16.62 4.53
CA ILE A 119 6.75 -17.67 4.33
C ILE A 119 7.83 -17.62 5.42
N ALA A 120 8.15 -16.41 5.90
CA ALA A 120 9.13 -16.22 6.97
C ALA A 120 8.56 -16.50 8.37
N GLY A 121 7.25 -16.73 8.51
CA GLY A 121 6.58 -17.01 9.78
C GLY A 121 6.58 -15.83 10.76
N VAL A 122 6.65 -14.59 10.26
CA VAL A 122 6.70 -13.36 11.09
C VAL A 122 5.43 -13.23 11.92
N TYR A 123 4.29 -13.66 11.36
CA TYR A 123 2.97 -13.58 11.98
C TYR A 123 2.41 -14.96 12.33
N GLY A 124 3.27 -15.98 12.45
CA GLY A 124 2.83 -17.35 12.76
C GLY A 124 2.01 -17.47 14.05
N PHE A 125 2.21 -16.56 15.01
CA PHE A 125 1.44 -16.48 16.25
C PHE A 125 -0.04 -16.10 16.05
N LEU A 126 -0.41 -15.52 14.90
CA LEU A 126 -1.79 -15.19 14.57
C LEU A 126 -2.58 -16.38 14.00
N GLY A 127 -1.89 -17.43 13.56
CA GLY A 127 -2.47 -18.62 12.93
C GLY A 127 -3.13 -18.35 11.57
N ASP A 128 -3.85 -19.35 11.07
CA ASP A 128 -4.40 -19.38 9.70
C ASP A 128 -5.52 -18.36 9.42
N GLN A 129 -6.01 -17.68 10.46
CA GLN A 129 -7.12 -16.73 10.36
C GLN A 129 -6.65 -15.28 10.27
N HIS A 130 -5.34 -15.02 10.15
CA HIS A 130 -4.86 -13.64 10.09
C HIS A 130 -5.23 -12.99 8.74
N PRO A 131 -5.82 -11.79 8.75
CA PRO A 131 -6.54 -11.21 7.60
C PRO A 131 -5.65 -10.87 6.40
N LEU A 132 -4.34 -10.80 6.60
CA LEU A 132 -3.40 -10.55 5.50
C LEU A 132 -3.05 -11.81 4.69
N LEU A 133 -3.24 -13.03 5.21
CA LEU A 133 -2.98 -14.24 4.41
C LEU A 133 -3.82 -14.23 3.14
N GLY A 134 -3.18 -14.51 2.01
CA GLY A 134 -3.85 -14.54 0.72
C GLY A 134 -4.06 -13.17 0.08
N VAL A 135 -3.68 -12.05 0.74
CA VAL A 135 -3.65 -10.74 0.09
C VAL A 135 -2.73 -10.82 -1.12
N SER A 136 -3.30 -10.60 -2.30
CA SER A 136 -2.61 -10.72 -3.58
C SER A 136 -2.38 -9.35 -4.21
N SER A 137 -1.42 -9.25 -5.14
CA SER A 137 -1.29 -8.05 -5.99
C SER A 137 -2.60 -7.73 -6.69
N ARG A 138 -3.37 -8.76 -7.07
CA ARG A 138 -4.67 -8.59 -7.71
C ARG A 138 -5.73 -8.05 -6.75
N SER A 139 -5.79 -8.52 -5.50
CA SER A 139 -6.74 -8.00 -4.52
C SER A 139 -6.46 -6.53 -4.19
N LEU A 140 -5.18 -6.16 -4.09
CA LEU A 140 -4.75 -4.77 -3.92
C LEU A 140 -5.06 -3.92 -5.16
N ALA A 141 -4.90 -4.47 -6.36
CA ALA A 141 -5.24 -3.80 -7.61
C ALA A 141 -6.76 -3.58 -7.73
N LYS A 142 -7.57 -4.55 -7.31
CA LYS A 142 -9.03 -4.40 -7.22
C LYS A 142 -9.42 -3.29 -6.25
N LEU A 143 -8.80 -3.23 -5.07
CA LEU A 143 -8.99 -2.14 -4.11
C LEU A 143 -8.65 -0.78 -4.74
N ALA A 144 -7.54 -0.69 -5.47
CA ALA A 144 -7.17 0.54 -6.19
C ALA A 144 -8.26 0.96 -7.20
N CYS A 145 -8.78 0.02 -8.00
CA CYS A 145 -9.87 0.27 -8.93
C CYS A 145 -11.14 0.80 -8.24
N GLU A 146 -11.50 0.24 -7.08
CA GLU A 146 -12.66 0.68 -6.29
C GLU A 146 -12.52 2.11 -5.79
N ILE A 147 -11.32 2.49 -5.36
CA ILE A 147 -11.02 3.86 -4.92
C ILE A 147 -11.06 4.83 -6.11
N TYR A 148 -10.42 4.51 -7.23
CA TYR A 148 -10.50 5.34 -8.44
C TYR A 148 -11.96 5.52 -8.90
N ALA A 149 -12.75 4.45 -8.89
CA ALA A 149 -14.17 4.51 -9.25
C ALA A 149 -14.97 5.38 -8.28
N GLY A 150 -14.70 5.32 -6.98
CA GLY A 150 -15.29 6.21 -5.97
C GLY A 150 -14.98 7.70 -6.22
N HIS A 151 -13.84 7.98 -6.87
CA HIS A 151 -13.46 9.32 -7.33
C HIS A 151 -13.93 9.65 -8.74
N GLY A 152 -14.78 8.85 -9.36
CA GLY A 152 -15.25 9.07 -10.74
C GLY A 152 -14.16 8.94 -11.81
N ILE A 153 -13.02 8.31 -11.47
CA ILE A 153 -11.92 8.02 -12.40
C ILE A 153 -12.15 6.62 -12.97
N THR A 154 -12.16 6.49 -14.30
CA THR A 154 -12.34 5.17 -14.95
C THR A 154 -11.07 4.34 -14.79
N ALA A 155 -11.15 3.22 -14.07
CA ALA A 155 -10.03 2.29 -13.91
C ALA A 155 -10.16 1.08 -14.85
N TYR A 156 -9.22 0.94 -15.79
CA TYR A 156 -9.10 -0.24 -16.63
C TYR A 156 -8.37 -1.36 -15.87
N PHE A 157 -8.96 -2.54 -15.82
CA PHE A 157 -8.47 -3.69 -15.06
C PHE A 157 -8.53 -4.97 -15.89
N ALA A 158 -7.56 -5.87 -15.71
CA ALA A 158 -7.43 -7.07 -16.55
C ALA A 158 -8.62 -8.03 -16.45
N GLN A 159 -9.05 -8.52 -17.62
CA GLN A 159 -9.95 -9.66 -17.77
C GLN A 159 -9.17 -10.97 -17.99
N PRO A 160 -9.71 -12.14 -17.61
CA PRO A 160 -10.98 -12.33 -16.90
C PRO A 160 -10.94 -11.79 -15.47
N LYS A 161 -12.10 -11.62 -14.81
CA LYS A 161 -12.16 -11.12 -13.42
C LYS A 161 -11.63 -12.11 -12.37
N GLN A 162 -11.20 -13.30 -12.77
CA GLN A 162 -10.72 -14.38 -11.90
C GLN A 162 -9.41 -14.01 -11.17
N GLU A 163 -9.17 -14.59 -9.99
CA GLU A 163 -8.03 -14.28 -9.09
C GLU A 163 -6.63 -14.38 -9.72
N HIS A 164 -6.45 -15.17 -10.77
CA HIS A 164 -5.15 -15.38 -11.40
C HIS A 164 -4.91 -14.51 -12.64
N ALA A 165 -5.83 -13.62 -13.00
CA ALA A 165 -5.60 -12.72 -14.12
C ALA A 165 -4.57 -11.65 -13.76
N VAL A 166 -3.70 -11.36 -14.72
CA VAL A 166 -2.56 -10.47 -14.57
C VAL A 166 -2.56 -9.42 -15.67
N LEU A 167 -1.90 -8.31 -15.40
CA LEU A 167 -1.53 -7.32 -16.41
C LEU A 167 -0.08 -6.94 -16.12
N THR A 168 0.81 -7.21 -17.06
CA THR A 168 2.23 -7.00 -16.85
C THR A 168 2.62 -5.52 -17.00
N THR A 169 3.80 -5.15 -16.49
CA THR A 169 4.33 -3.79 -16.62
C THR A 169 4.39 -3.28 -18.08
N PRO A 170 4.86 -4.07 -19.07
CA PRO A 170 4.88 -3.60 -20.46
C PRO A 170 3.47 -3.43 -21.04
N GLU A 171 2.52 -4.30 -20.68
CA GLU A 171 1.12 -4.18 -21.10
C GLU A 171 0.47 -2.93 -20.51
N LEU A 172 0.74 -2.62 -19.23
CA LEU A 172 0.31 -1.38 -18.59
C LEU A 172 0.78 -0.17 -19.41
N SER A 173 2.09 -0.08 -19.66
CA SER A 173 2.71 1.03 -20.39
C SER A 173 2.09 1.20 -21.79
N PHE A 174 1.93 0.11 -22.53
CA PHE A 174 1.28 0.11 -23.84
C PHE A 174 -0.18 0.56 -23.78
N LEU A 175 -0.95 0.04 -22.81
CA LEU A 175 -2.38 0.30 -22.70
C LEU A 175 -2.71 1.73 -22.28
N ILE A 176 -1.85 2.38 -21.50
CA ILE A 176 -2.03 3.79 -21.12
C ILE A 176 -2.20 4.66 -22.37
N GLY A 177 -1.24 4.59 -23.29
CA GLY A 177 -1.32 5.32 -24.56
C GLY A 177 -2.45 4.83 -25.46
N ARG A 178 -2.66 3.50 -25.54
CA ARG A 178 -3.69 2.91 -26.41
C ARG A 178 -5.11 3.30 -26.03
N LEU A 179 -5.38 3.47 -24.74
CA LEU A 179 -6.69 3.79 -24.18
C LEU A 179 -6.87 5.29 -23.91
N GLY A 180 -5.84 6.10 -24.11
CA GLY A 180 -5.84 7.53 -23.77
C GLY A 180 -5.99 7.78 -22.26
N ALA A 181 -5.52 6.84 -21.44
CA ALA A 181 -5.47 7.01 -20.00
C ALA A 181 -4.41 8.05 -19.61
N ILE A 182 -4.61 8.72 -18.47
CA ILE A 182 -3.72 9.77 -17.96
C ILE A 182 -2.65 9.23 -17.01
N GLY A 183 -2.58 7.91 -16.85
CA GLY A 183 -1.61 7.24 -16.00
C GLY A 183 -2.06 5.84 -15.61
N GLY A 184 -1.39 5.29 -14.60
CA GLY A 184 -1.71 3.97 -14.09
C GLY A 184 -0.99 3.62 -12.80
N ILE A 185 -1.32 2.46 -12.24
CA ILE A 185 -0.62 1.87 -11.11
C ILE A 185 -0.35 0.39 -11.37
N ASN A 186 0.84 -0.08 -11.02
CA ASN A 186 1.23 -1.47 -11.07
C ASN A 186 1.44 -2.02 -9.65
N LEU A 187 0.62 -2.99 -9.26
CA LEU A 187 0.76 -3.72 -8.01
C LEU A 187 1.76 -4.86 -8.20
N SER A 188 3.02 -4.60 -7.85
CA SER A 188 4.14 -5.51 -8.01
C SER A 188 5.37 -5.04 -7.24
N ALA A 189 6.10 -5.98 -6.65
CA ALA A 189 7.47 -5.75 -6.16
C ALA A 189 8.56 -6.33 -7.07
N SER A 190 8.24 -6.71 -8.31
CA SER A 190 9.23 -7.12 -9.33
C SER A 190 10.17 -8.24 -8.86
N HIS A 191 11.44 -7.94 -8.53
CA HIS A 191 12.44 -8.93 -8.11
C HIS A 191 12.60 -9.06 -6.58
N ASN A 192 11.82 -8.32 -5.79
CA ASN A 192 11.81 -8.44 -4.33
C ASN A 192 11.35 -9.85 -3.87
N PRO A 193 11.66 -10.24 -2.62
CA PRO A 193 11.19 -11.49 -2.02
C PRO A 193 9.68 -11.75 -2.20
N PRO A 194 9.20 -13.01 -2.18
CA PRO A 194 7.82 -13.33 -2.53
C PRO A 194 6.73 -12.64 -1.67
N ASP A 195 7.01 -12.44 -0.38
CA ASP A 195 6.11 -11.77 0.57
C ASP A 195 6.25 -10.24 0.61
N ASP A 196 7.12 -9.68 -0.23
CA ASP A 196 7.10 -8.25 -0.52
C ASP A 196 6.07 -7.97 -1.61
N ASN A 197 5.48 -6.77 -1.56
CA ASN A 197 4.67 -6.26 -2.64
C ASN A 197 4.90 -4.74 -2.79
N GLY A 198 4.28 -4.10 -3.77
CA GLY A 198 4.37 -2.65 -3.91
C GLY A 198 3.38 -2.08 -4.92
N GLY A 199 3.24 -0.76 -4.91
CA GLY A 199 2.53 0.00 -5.93
C GLY A 199 3.48 0.93 -6.65
N LYS A 200 3.47 0.92 -7.98
CA LYS A 200 4.27 1.82 -8.82
C LYS A 200 3.36 2.63 -9.73
N PHE A 201 3.49 3.94 -9.74
CA PHE A 201 2.71 4.81 -10.59
C PHE A 201 3.35 5.02 -11.95
N TYR A 202 2.49 5.27 -12.94
CA TYR A 202 2.85 5.54 -14.32
C TYR A 202 2.12 6.79 -14.80
N ASP A 203 2.82 7.61 -15.59
CA ASP A 203 2.29 8.83 -16.19
C ASP A 203 1.55 8.55 -17.51
N GLU A 204 1.00 9.58 -18.14
CA GLU A 204 0.28 9.49 -19.42
C GLU A 204 1.14 9.01 -20.61
N ARG A 205 2.47 8.98 -20.47
CA ARG A 205 3.41 8.45 -21.46
C ARG A 205 3.68 6.96 -21.26
N GLY A 206 3.09 6.36 -20.22
CA GLY A 206 3.32 4.97 -19.85
C GLY A 206 4.67 4.72 -19.19
N GLY A 207 5.34 5.77 -18.68
CA GLY A 207 6.59 5.68 -17.91
C GLY A 207 6.35 5.91 -16.42
N GLN A 208 7.35 5.61 -15.57
CA GLN A 208 7.30 6.09 -14.18
C GLN A 208 7.50 7.63 -14.18
N PRO A 209 6.80 8.37 -13.31
CA PRO A 209 7.03 9.80 -13.16
C PRO A 209 8.49 10.06 -12.78
N VAL A 210 9.02 11.17 -13.27
CA VAL A 210 10.38 11.67 -12.99
C VAL A 210 10.27 13.03 -12.32
N PRO A 211 11.36 13.59 -11.78
CA PRO A 211 11.33 14.94 -11.23
C PRO A 211 10.90 16.00 -12.25
N PRO A 212 10.03 16.96 -11.86
CA PRO A 212 9.48 17.18 -10.51
C PRO A 212 8.16 16.44 -10.18
N GLU A 213 7.55 15.74 -11.13
CA GLU A 213 6.21 15.14 -10.96
C GLU A 213 6.19 14.01 -9.93
N ASP A 214 7.27 13.25 -9.79
CA ASP A 214 7.41 12.18 -8.79
C ASP A 214 7.33 12.71 -7.36
N GLN A 215 7.97 13.86 -7.09
CA GLN A 215 7.94 14.51 -5.78
C GLN A 215 6.57 15.10 -5.47
N ILE A 216 5.92 15.74 -6.45
CA ILE A 216 4.56 16.27 -6.27
C ILE A 216 3.59 15.13 -5.93
N MET A 217 3.74 13.98 -6.61
CA MET A 217 2.96 12.80 -6.32
C MET A 217 3.25 12.24 -4.93
N ALA A 218 4.52 12.12 -4.54
CA ALA A 218 4.93 11.68 -3.22
C ALA A 218 4.32 12.55 -2.11
N ASP A 219 4.44 13.88 -2.25
CA ASP A 219 3.91 14.86 -1.28
C ASP A 219 2.39 14.76 -1.11
N LEU A 220 1.65 14.43 -2.17
CA LEU A 220 0.18 14.25 -2.11
C LEU A 220 -0.23 12.88 -1.56
N VAL A 221 0.66 11.90 -1.64
CA VAL A 221 0.49 10.52 -1.16
C VAL A 221 0.94 10.35 0.30
N GLU A 222 1.60 11.36 0.86
CA GLU A 222 2.05 11.44 2.26
C GLU A 222 1.17 12.34 3.15
N ARG A 223 0.19 13.04 2.57
CA ARG A 223 -0.81 13.86 3.28
C ARG A 223 -2.05 13.06 3.65
#